data_AF-A0A971ED59-F1
#
_entry.id   AF-A0A971ED59-F1
#
_cell.length_a   1.000
_cell.length_b   1.000
_cell.length_c   1.000
_cell.angle_alpha   90.00
_cell.angle_beta   90.00
_cell.angle_gamma   90.00
#
_symmetry.space_group_name_H-M   'P 1'
#
loop_
_entity.id
_entity.type
_entity.pdbx_description
1 polymer ?
#
loop_
_entity_poly.entity_id
_entity_poly.type
_entity_poly.pdbx_seq_one_letter_code
_entity_poly.pdbx_strand_id
1 'polypeptide(L)'
;MFEILHKQVLAHSIKRWEILAPEVAAKAQPGQFVIIRINEQGERIPLTIADYNRDRGSLTLIFQEVGRSTIEMGRLRAGDKILDLVGPLGQPSKIANYGRVVCIGGGVGIAPIYPI
;
A
#
# COMPACT_ATOMS: atom_id res chain seq x y z
N MET A 1 6.41 15.02 -0.17
CA MET A 1 7.32 13.85 -0.25
C MET A 1 7.08 12.96 0.96
N PHE A 2 7.03 11.65 0.76
CA PHE A 2 6.63 10.65 1.76
C PHE A 2 7.75 9.63 1.97
N GLU A 3 8.14 9.37 3.22
CA GLU A 3 9.32 8.57 3.55
C GLU A 3 9.00 7.08 3.73
N ILE A 4 9.81 6.21 3.12
CA ILE A 4 9.74 4.76 3.32
C ILE A 4 10.42 4.44 4.66
N LEU A 5 9.63 4.16 5.68
CA LEU A 5 10.11 3.80 7.01
C LEU A 5 10.76 2.42 7.03
N HIS A 6 10.17 1.47 6.31
CA HIS A 6 10.67 0.10 6.26
C HIS A 6 10.40 -0.54 4.91
N LYS A 7 11.32 -1.42 4.48
CA LYS A 7 11.17 -2.24 3.28
C LYS A 7 11.49 -3.69 3.59
N GLN A 8 10.63 -4.60 3.16
CA GLN A 8 10.85 -6.04 3.23
C GLN A 8 10.59 -6.70 1.87
N VAL A 9 11.44 -7.66 1.51
CA VAL A 9 11.18 -8.59 0.40
C VAL A 9 10.37 -9.76 0.96
N LEU A 10 9.13 -9.92 0.51
CA LEU A 10 8.24 -11.00 0.96
C LEU A 10 8.39 -12.25 0.09
N ALA A 11 8.63 -12.06 -1.21
CA ALA A 11 8.92 -13.10 -2.18
C ALA A 11 9.74 -12.49 -3.33
N HIS A 12 10.17 -13.30 -4.30
CA HIS A 12 11.07 -12.88 -5.40
C HIS A 12 10.70 -11.53 -6.03
N SER A 13 9.42 -11.35 -6.39
CA SER A 13 8.91 -10.11 -7.00
C SER A 13 7.95 -9.34 -6.10
N ILE A 14 7.78 -9.72 -4.83
CA ILE A 14 6.79 -9.10 -3.92
C ILE A 14 7.49 -8.37 -2.79
N LYS A 15 7.17 -7.09 -2.64
CA LYS A 15 7.81 -6.19 -1.69
C LYS A 15 6.76 -5.52 -0.81
N ARG A 16 7.10 -5.36 0.47
CA ARG A 16 6.31 -4.63 1.45
C ARG A 16 7.04 -3.35 1.81
N TRP A 17 6.32 -2.24 1.76
CA TRP A 17 6.74 -0.95 2.29
C TRP A 17 5.89 -0.59 3.49
N GLU A 18 6.53 0.01 4.48
CA GLU A 18 5.87 0.90 5.43
C GLU A 18 6.25 2.33 5.06
N ILE A 19 5.26 3.20 4.85
CA ILE A 19 5.45 4.58 4.40
C ILE A 19 4.80 5.56 5.38
N LEU A 20 5.51 6.63 5.73
CA LEU A 20 5.00 7.69 6.60
C LEU A 20 4.02 8.56 5.82
N ALA A 21 2.74 8.49 6.19
CA ALA A 21 1.66 9.29 5.60
C ALA A 21 0.53 9.55 6.64
N PRO A 22 0.77 10.39 7.66
CA PRO A 22 -0.09 10.48 8.84
C PRO A 22 -1.55 10.84 8.53
N GLU A 23 -1.77 11.79 7.61
CA GLU A 23 -3.11 12.24 7.23
C GLU A 23 -3.93 11.13 6.55
N VAL A 24 -3.26 10.29 5.76
CA VAL A 24 -3.88 9.16 5.07
C VAL A 24 -4.13 8.02 6.04
N ALA A 25 -3.14 7.69 6.88
CA ALA A 25 -3.25 6.64 7.90
C ALA A 25 -4.38 6.92 8.90
N ALA A 26 -4.59 8.18 9.29
CA ALA A 26 -5.67 8.56 10.19
C ALA A 26 -7.07 8.22 9.62
N LYS A 27 -7.24 8.29 8.29
CA LYS A 27 -8.53 8.17 7.61
C LYS A 27 -8.73 6.84 6.89
N ALA A 28 -7.68 6.04 6.72
CA ALA A 28 -7.72 4.79 5.96
C ALA A 28 -8.71 3.79 6.56
N GLN A 29 -9.45 3.11 5.69
CA GLN A 29 -10.36 2.03 6.00
C GLN A 29 -10.09 0.82 5.07
N PRO A 30 -10.48 -0.40 5.48
CA PRO A 30 -10.31 -1.60 4.66
C PRO A 30 -10.94 -1.46 3.27
N GLY A 31 -10.28 -2.03 2.26
CA GLY A 31 -10.71 -1.97 0.86
C GLY A 31 -10.29 -0.70 0.10
N GLN A 32 -9.70 0.29 0.78
CA GLN A 32 -9.22 1.52 0.15
C GLN A 32 -7.80 1.40 -0.39
N PHE A 33 -7.45 2.32 -1.30
CA PHE A 33 -6.14 2.35 -1.97
C PHE A 33 -5.56 3.76 -1.99
N VAL A 34 -4.30 3.88 -2.41
CA VAL A 34 -3.62 5.15 -2.66
C VAL A 34 -3.14 5.22 -4.12
N ILE A 35 -3.00 6.43 -4.65
CA ILE A 35 -2.27 6.68 -5.90
C ILE A 35 -0.89 7.20 -5.53
N ILE A 36 0.16 6.57 -6.07
CA ILE A 36 1.55 6.96 -5.81
C ILE A 36 2.27 7.39 -7.10
N ARG A 37 3.26 8.27 -6.94
CA ARG A 37 4.24 8.61 -7.98
C ARG A 37 5.61 8.80 -7.32
N ILE A 38 6.64 8.08 -7.80
CA ILE A 38 7.95 8.04 -7.13
C ILE A 38 8.85 9.24 -7.45
N ASN A 39 8.74 9.84 -8.65
CA ASN A 39 9.55 10.99 -9.10
C ASN A 39 8.78 11.79 -10.17
N GLU A 40 9.33 12.90 -10.65
CA GLU A 40 8.64 13.80 -11.58
C GLU A 40 8.29 13.14 -12.93
N GLN A 41 9.14 12.24 -13.40
CA GLN A 41 8.97 11.51 -14.67
C GLN A 41 8.16 10.21 -14.50
N GLY A 42 7.82 9.84 -13.26
CA GLY A 42 7.08 8.63 -12.94
C GLY A 42 5.60 8.74 -13.28
N GLU A 43 4.98 7.61 -13.57
CA GLU A 43 3.52 7.53 -13.72
C GLU A 43 2.83 7.43 -12.35
N ARG A 44 1.52 7.70 -12.36
CA ARG A 44 0.64 7.57 -11.19
C ARG A 44 0.02 6.19 -11.19
N ILE A 45 0.34 5.35 -10.21
CA ILE A 45 -0.20 3.99 -10.12
C ILE A 45 -0.98 3.76 -8.82
N PRO A 46 -2.10 3.01 -8.87
CA PRO A 46 -2.85 2.65 -7.68
C PRO A 46 -2.21 1.49 -6.93
N LEU A 47 -2.17 1.56 -5.60
CA LEU A 47 -1.80 0.45 -4.71
C LEU A 47 -2.72 0.39 -3.51
N THR A 48 -3.18 -0.81 -3.18
CA THR A 48 -4.05 -1.01 -2.01
C THR A 48 -3.32 -0.71 -0.71
N ILE A 49 -4.02 -0.10 0.24
CA ILE A 49 -3.56 0.02 1.62
C ILE A 49 -3.73 -1.36 2.26
N ALA A 50 -2.63 -2.10 2.39
CA ALA A 50 -2.65 -3.44 2.96
C ALA A 50 -2.82 -3.40 4.48
N ASP A 51 -2.27 -2.37 5.14
CA ASP A 51 -2.43 -2.14 6.58
C ASP A 51 -2.14 -0.65 6.88
N TYR A 52 -2.46 -0.19 8.08
CA TYR A 52 -2.17 1.17 8.53
C TYR A 52 -2.01 1.25 10.05
N ASN A 53 -1.08 2.09 10.51
CA ASN A 53 -0.87 2.36 11.93
C ASN A 53 -1.14 3.84 12.21
N ARG A 54 -2.20 4.12 12.97
CA ARG A 54 -2.63 5.50 13.28
C ARG A 54 -1.67 6.21 14.23
N ASP A 55 -1.11 5.48 15.19
CA ASP A 55 -0.19 6.06 16.19
C ASP A 55 1.16 6.43 15.57
N ARG A 56 1.66 5.58 14.66
CA ARG A 56 2.90 5.82 13.89
C ARG A 56 2.68 6.69 12.66
N GLY A 57 1.43 6.93 12.27
CA GLY A 57 1.07 7.68 11.06
C GLY A 57 1.52 7.01 9.76
N SER A 58 1.57 5.68 9.71
CA SER A 58 2.13 4.92 8.59
C SER A 58 1.10 4.08 7.85
N LEU A 59 1.37 3.82 6.56
CA LEU A 59 0.64 2.88 5.73
C LEU A 59 1.55 1.72 5.36
N THR A 60 0.99 0.53 5.27
CA THR A 60 1.64 -0.62 4.65
C THR A 60 1.14 -0.80 3.22
N LEU A 61 2.07 -0.80 2.26
CA LEU A 61 1.80 -1.11 0.87
C LEU A 61 2.51 -2.41 0.49
N ILE A 62 1.82 -3.31 -0.19
CA ILE A 62 2.42 -4.53 -0.75
C ILE A 62 2.19 -4.50 -2.25
N PHE A 63 3.26 -4.66 -3.02
CA PHE A 63 3.21 -4.60 -4.48
C PHE A 63 4.08 -5.68 -5.10
N GLN A 64 3.73 -6.04 -6.33
CA GLN A 64 4.47 -6.96 -7.15
C GLN A 64 5.20 -6.21 -8.26
N GLU A 65 6.46 -6.57 -8.51
CA GLU A 65 7.23 -6.08 -9.65
C GLU A 65 6.73 -6.75 -10.93
N VAL A 66 6.04 -5.96 -11.75
CA VAL A 66 5.41 -6.42 -13.01
C VAL A 66 5.66 -5.46 -14.17
N GLY A 67 6.14 -4.24 -13.90
CA GLY A 67 6.36 -3.21 -14.90
C GLY A 67 7.32 -2.14 -14.41
N ARG A 68 7.58 -1.14 -15.25
CA ARG A 68 8.62 -0.12 -15.00
C ARG A 68 8.50 0.53 -13.63
N SER A 69 7.32 1.06 -13.30
CA SER A 69 7.11 1.79 -12.04
C SER A 69 7.29 0.92 -10.81
N THR A 70 6.75 -0.31 -10.81
CA THR A 70 6.89 -1.22 -9.66
C THR A 70 8.31 -1.76 -9.52
N ILE A 71 9.04 -1.93 -10.62
CA ILE A 71 10.47 -2.29 -10.60
C ILE A 71 11.32 -1.13 -10.05
N GLU A 72 11.07 0.10 -10.50
CA GLU A 72 11.77 1.30 -10.00
C GLU A 72 11.48 1.53 -8.51
N MET A 73 10.22 1.40 -8.09
CA MET A 73 9.86 1.36 -6.68
C MET A 73 10.66 0.29 -5.95
N GLY A 74 10.66 -0.95 -6.45
CA GLY A 74 11.35 -2.05 -5.79
C GLY A 74 12.86 -1.88 -5.62
N ARG A 75 13.48 -0.86 -6.24
CA ARG A 75 14.88 -0.46 -6.02
C ARG A 75 15.09 0.52 -4.86
N LEU A 76 14.08 1.32 -4.49
CA LEU A 76 14.13 2.23 -3.35
C LEU A 76 14.33 1.48 -2.02
N ARG A 77 14.89 2.14 -1.02
CA ARG A 77 15.28 1.60 0.28
C ARG A 77 14.54 2.34 1.40
N ALA A 78 14.63 1.80 2.62
CA ALA A 78 14.19 2.56 3.80
C ALA A 78 15.01 3.85 3.91
N GLY A 79 14.36 4.95 4.30
CA GLY A 79 14.90 6.31 4.29
C GLY A 79 14.74 7.07 2.97
N ASP A 80 14.49 6.38 1.84
CA ASP A 80 14.16 7.05 0.59
C ASP A 80 12.76 7.67 0.65
N LYS A 81 12.53 8.68 -0.19
CA LYS A 81 11.25 9.39 -0.27
C LYS A 81 10.63 9.26 -1.65
N ILE A 82 9.31 9.12 -1.69
CA ILE A 82 8.53 9.23 -2.93
C ILE A 82 7.92 10.63 -3.04
N LEU A 83 7.70 11.07 -4.28
CA LEU A 83 7.21 12.41 -4.57
C LEU A 83 5.77 12.61 -4.08
N ASP A 84 4.86 11.76 -4.56
CA ASP A 84 3.42 11.91 -4.32
C ASP A 84 2.78 10.64 -3.75
N LEU A 85 1.84 10.84 -2.83
CA LEU A 85 0.92 9.83 -2.33
C LEU A 85 -0.42 10.52 -2.07
N VAL A 86 -1.48 10.01 -2.70
CA VAL A 86 -2.84 10.56 -2.58
C VAL A 86 -3.78 9.47 -2.09
N GLY A 87 -4.46 9.74 -0.98
CA GLY A 87 -5.48 8.86 -0.43
C GLY A 87 -6.01 9.29 0.95
N PRO A 88 -6.80 8.43 1.61
CA PRO A 88 -7.25 7.13 1.09
C PRO A 88 -8.32 7.34 0.00
N LEU A 89 -8.30 6.51 -1.04
CA LEU A 89 -9.22 6.55 -2.18
C LEU A 89 -10.05 5.27 -2.25
N GLY A 90 -11.15 5.35 -3.00
CA GLY A 90 -12.11 4.25 -3.13
C GLY A 90 -13.11 4.19 -1.97
N GLN A 91 -14.15 3.39 -2.16
CA GLN A 91 -15.15 3.13 -1.14
C GLN A 91 -14.66 2.03 -0.21
N PRO A 92 -14.80 2.20 1.12
CA PRO A 92 -14.49 1.15 2.08
C PRO A 92 -15.29 -0.13 1.80
N SER A 93 -14.69 -1.27 2.13
CA SER A 93 -15.39 -2.55 2.15
C SER A 93 -16.57 -2.50 3.12
N LYS A 94 -17.70 -3.10 2.73
CA LYS A 94 -18.84 -3.27 3.62
C LYS A 94 -18.53 -4.36 4.63
N ILE A 95 -18.21 -3.97 5.85
CA ILE A 95 -17.88 -4.89 6.95
C ILE A 95 -19.05 -4.91 7.93
N ALA A 96 -19.61 -6.08 8.16
CA ALA A 96 -20.67 -6.35 9.12
C ALA A 96 -20.57 -7.80 9.61
N ASN A 97 -21.36 -8.16 10.62
CA ASN A 97 -21.45 -9.55 11.05
C ASN A 97 -22.32 -10.36 10.07
N TYR A 98 -21.67 -11.00 9.09
CA TYR A 98 -22.31 -11.87 8.10
C TYR A 98 -22.35 -13.34 8.51
N GLY A 99 -21.83 -13.70 9.70
CA GLY A 99 -21.63 -15.09 10.09
C GLY A 99 -20.39 -15.69 9.45
N ARG A 100 -20.55 -16.74 8.63
CA ARG A 100 -19.40 -17.40 7.97
C ARG A 100 -19.03 -16.66 6.68
N VAL A 101 -17.82 -16.11 6.65
CA VAL A 101 -17.24 -15.42 5.48
C VAL A 101 -16.04 -16.23 4.97
N VAL A 102 -15.90 -16.33 3.65
CA VAL A 102 -14.75 -16.97 2.99
C VAL A 102 -14.00 -15.91 2.20
N CYS A 103 -12.72 -15.73 2.50
CA CYS A 103 -11.83 -14.82 1.79
C CYS A 103 -10.87 -15.63 0.90
N ILE A 104 -10.76 -15.27 -0.38
CA ILE A 104 -9.91 -15.97 -1.36
C ILE A 104 -8.98 -14.96 -2.01
N GLY A 105 -7.67 -15.11 -1.79
CA GLY A 105 -6.64 -14.27 -2.39
C GLY A 105 -5.65 -15.07 -3.21
N GLY A 106 -5.20 -14.51 -4.34
CA GLY A 106 -4.16 -15.09 -5.19
C GLY A 106 -2.98 -14.12 -5.35
N GLY A 107 -1.76 -14.59 -5.09
CA GLY A 107 -0.55 -13.77 -5.24
C GLY A 107 -0.59 -12.49 -4.42
N VAL A 108 -0.29 -11.35 -5.03
CA VAL A 108 -0.37 -10.02 -4.38
C VAL A 108 -1.81 -9.67 -3.96
N GLY A 109 -2.82 -10.33 -4.52
CA GLY A 109 -4.23 -10.19 -4.13
C GLY A 109 -4.56 -10.66 -2.71
N ILE A 110 -3.61 -11.27 -1.98
CA ILE A 110 -3.77 -11.54 -0.54
C ILE A 110 -3.62 -10.25 0.29
N ALA A 111 -2.75 -9.33 -0.12
CA ALA A 111 -2.54 -8.05 0.56
C ALA A 111 -3.81 -7.18 0.70
N PRO A 112 -4.64 -6.97 -0.34
CA PRO A 112 -5.87 -6.19 -0.22
C PRO A 112 -6.96 -6.87 0.63
N ILE A 113 -6.86 -8.18 0.86
CA ILE A 113 -7.80 -8.94 1.70
C ILE A 113 -7.45 -8.83 3.17
N TYR A 114 -6.16 -8.73 3.52
CA TYR A 114 -5.68 -8.67 4.90
C TYR A 114 -6.42 -7.66 5.80
N PRO A 115 -6.72 -6.42 5.36
CA PRO A 115 -7.41 -5.46 6.22
C PRO A 115 -8.93 -5.65 6.29
N ILE A 116 -9.54 -6.50 5.44
CA ILE A 116 -11.01 -6.71 5.33
C ILE A 116 -11.46 -7.75 6.35
#